data_AF-E5VNW5-F1
#
_entry.id   AF-E5VNW5-F1
#
_cell.length_a   1.000
_cell.length_b   1.000
_cell.length_c   1.000
_cell.angle_alpha   90.00
_cell.angle_beta   90.00
_cell.angle_gamma   90.00
#
_symmetry.space_group_name_H-M   'P 1'
#
loop_
_entity.id
_entity.type
_entity.pdbx_description
1 polymer ?
#
loop_
_entity_poly.entity_id
_entity_poly.type
_entity_poly.pdbx_seq_one_letter_code
_entity_poly.pdbx_strand_id
1 'polypeptide(L)'
;MTADSLGPKVVNNLYITRHLQKEGIGNYQFELSAIAPGVMAQTGIETSEILESLADRIKPDVVIVIDALAARSYSRLNKTIQISDTGIAPGSGVGNHRNEITQHTIGVPVLAIGVPTVISVPAIIHDVFGEKSLENVSENIDEEFISMHVTPKNIDESMKRISYTISEGINHLLHN
;
A
#
# COMPACT_ATOMS: atom_id res chain seq x y z
N MET A 1 -8.06 -6.94 8.23
CA MET A 1 -7.33 -8.00 7.51
C MET A 1 -5.83 -7.77 7.73
N THR A 2 -5.07 -8.76 8.22
CA THR A 2 -3.62 -8.59 8.48
C THR A 2 -2.84 -8.13 7.25
N ALA A 3 -3.22 -8.63 6.07
CA ALA A 3 -2.55 -8.32 4.82
C ALA A 3 -2.59 -6.83 4.43
N ASP A 4 -3.50 -6.04 5.03
CA ASP A 4 -3.65 -4.60 4.82
C ASP A 4 -2.87 -3.75 5.87
N SER A 5 -2.16 -4.42 6.79
CA SER A 5 -1.44 -3.74 7.89
C SER A 5 -0.06 -3.19 7.51
N LEU A 6 0.33 -3.26 6.22
CA LEU A 6 1.65 -2.87 5.77
C LEU A 6 1.95 -1.40 6.06
N GLY A 7 1.09 -0.48 5.60
CA GLY A 7 1.26 0.96 5.78
C GLY A 7 1.44 1.37 7.24
N PRO A 8 0.50 1.03 8.14
CA PRO A 8 0.65 1.30 9.58
C PRO A 8 1.94 0.74 10.19
N LYS A 9 2.35 -0.47 9.79
CA LYS A 9 3.60 -1.07 10.30
C LYS A 9 4.84 -0.37 9.79
N VAL A 10 4.85 0.11 8.54
CA VAL A 10 5.98 0.91 8.02
C VAL A 10 6.06 2.22 8.79
N VAL A 11 4.95 2.95 8.90
CA VAL A 11 4.88 4.24 9.61
C VAL A 11 5.40 4.14 11.04
N ASN A 12 5.06 3.06 11.75
CA ASN A 12 5.53 2.83 13.12
C ASN A 12 7.04 2.63 13.28
N ASN A 13 7.77 2.33 12.19
CA ASN A 13 9.22 2.14 12.20
C ASN A 13 9.99 3.34 11.61
N LEU A 14 9.29 4.38 11.12
CA LEU A 14 9.94 5.57 10.54
C LEU A 14 10.42 6.53 11.64
N TYR A 15 11.57 7.16 11.42
CA TYR A 15 12.07 8.21 12.31
C TYR A 15 11.48 9.57 11.90
N ILE A 16 10.40 9.97 12.59
CA ILE A 16 9.68 11.21 12.25
C ILE A 16 10.46 12.44 12.75
N THR A 17 10.80 13.36 11.83
CA THR A 17 11.68 14.50 12.13
C THR A 17 11.00 15.87 12.11
N ARG A 18 9.81 16.02 11.49
CA ARG A 18 9.13 17.34 11.36
C ARG A 18 8.91 18.06 12.69
N HIS A 19 8.48 17.34 13.72
CA HIS A 19 8.22 17.93 15.02
C HIS A 19 9.53 18.35 15.72
N LEU A 20 10.59 17.53 15.61
CA LEU A 20 11.90 17.81 16.21
C LEU A 20 12.56 19.03 15.59
N GLN A 21 12.53 19.16 14.26
CA GLN A 21 13.05 20.37 13.58
C GLN A 21 12.31 21.63 14.04
N LYS A 22 10.98 21.57 14.19
CA LYS A 22 10.16 22.71 14.66
C LYS A 22 10.47 23.12 16.10
N GLU A 23 10.90 22.17 16.92
CA GLU A 23 11.35 22.43 18.29
C GLU A 23 12.84 22.82 18.36
N GLY A 24 13.55 22.89 17.22
CA GLY A 24 14.96 23.22 17.16
C GLY A 24 15.88 22.10 17.65
N ILE A 25 15.40 20.85 17.66
CA ILE A 25 16.13 19.68 18.12
C ILE A 25 16.71 18.92 16.93
N GLY A 26 18.03 18.78 16.89
CA GLY A 26 18.75 18.05 15.85
C GLY A 26 18.91 18.84 14.54
N ASN A 27 19.79 18.34 13.67
CA ASN A 27 20.00 18.90 12.33
C ASN A 27 19.73 17.80 11.30
N TYR A 28 18.48 17.70 10.86
CA TYR A 28 18.06 16.71 9.86
C TYR A 28 18.13 17.31 8.46
N GLN A 29 18.69 16.56 7.51
CA GLN A 29 18.72 16.97 6.11
C GLN A 29 17.33 17.04 5.49
N PHE A 30 16.45 16.11 5.89
CA PHE A 30 15.08 16.02 5.40
C PHE A 30 14.08 16.10 6.54
N GLU A 31 12.98 16.81 6.29
CA GLU A 31 11.83 16.87 7.17
C GLU A 31 10.85 15.74 6.81
N LEU A 32 10.60 14.81 7.74
CA LEU A 32 9.70 13.68 7.54
C LEU A 32 8.46 13.82 8.42
N SER A 33 7.30 13.67 7.78
CA SER A 33 6.00 13.42 8.41
C SER A 33 5.46 12.09 7.92
N ALA A 34 4.71 11.38 8.76
CA ALA A 34 4.03 10.17 8.34
C ALA A 34 2.69 10.05 9.06
N ILE A 35 1.70 9.48 8.36
CA ILE A 35 0.41 9.13 8.93
C ILE A 35 -0.06 7.80 8.32
N ALA A 36 -0.88 7.09 9.07
CA ALA A 36 -1.65 5.95 8.57
C ALA A 36 -3.14 6.25 8.79
N PRO A 37 -3.83 6.80 7.78
CA PRO A 37 -5.25 7.12 7.88
C PRO A 37 -6.07 5.86 8.20
N GLY A 38 -7.17 6.04 8.94
CA GLY A 38 -8.19 5.00 9.07
C GLY A 38 -8.89 4.74 7.73
N VAL A 39 -9.65 3.65 7.65
CA VAL A 39 -10.45 3.34 6.46
C VAL A 39 -11.72 4.19 6.42
N MET A 40 -12.25 4.45 5.22
CA MET A 40 -13.49 5.24 5.00
C MET A 40 -14.66 4.73 5.86
N ALA A 41 -14.78 3.40 6.04
CA ALA A 41 -15.83 2.82 6.90
C ALA A 41 -15.74 3.23 8.39
N GLN A 42 -14.57 3.68 8.84
CA GLN A 42 -14.34 4.17 10.20
C GLN A 42 -14.42 5.70 10.29
N THR A 43 -13.90 6.40 9.27
CA THR A 43 -13.72 7.86 9.29
C THR A 43 -14.86 8.61 8.63
N GLY A 44 -15.59 7.98 7.71
CA GLY A 44 -16.55 8.61 6.81
C GLY A 44 -15.91 9.50 5.73
N ILE A 45 -14.58 9.51 5.63
CA ILE A 45 -13.80 10.38 4.73
C ILE A 45 -12.91 9.49 3.87
N GLU A 46 -12.85 9.75 2.57
CA GLU A 46 -11.94 9.03 1.69
C GLU A 46 -10.48 9.33 2.03
N THR A 47 -9.63 8.31 1.92
CA THR A 47 -8.20 8.46 2.19
C THR A 47 -7.55 9.49 1.25
N SER A 48 -8.02 9.56 0.00
CA SER A 48 -7.57 10.56 -0.97
C SER A 48 -7.83 12.00 -0.49
N GLU A 49 -9.03 12.30 0.04
CA GLU A 49 -9.39 13.62 0.56
C GLU A 49 -8.52 14.02 1.77
N ILE A 50 -8.24 13.06 2.66
CA ILE A 50 -7.35 13.27 3.81
C ILE A 50 -5.95 13.65 3.32
N LEU A 51 -5.41 12.90 2.35
CA LEU A 51 -4.07 13.12 1.83
C LEU A 51 -3.96 14.42 1.02
N GLU A 52 -4.95 14.73 0.18
CA GLU A 52 -5.03 15.99 -0.58
C GLU A 52 -5.05 17.20 0.37
N SER A 53 -5.92 17.17 1.39
CA SER A 53 -6.03 18.25 2.38
C SER A 53 -4.72 18.46 3.15
N LEU A 54 -4.03 17.37 3.48
CA LEU A 54 -2.73 17.45 4.15
C LEU A 54 -1.64 17.96 3.22
N ALA A 55 -1.60 17.51 1.97
CA ALA A 55 -0.63 17.97 0.98
C ALA A 55 -0.79 19.46 0.69
N ASP A 56 -2.02 19.96 0.53
CA ASP A 56 -2.29 21.39 0.32
C ASP A 56 -1.80 22.24 1.51
N ARG A 57 -2.01 21.77 2.74
CA ARG A 57 -1.62 22.49 3.95
C ARG A 57 -0.13 22.39 4.27
N ILE A 58 0.45 21.20 4.12
CA ILE A 58 1.83 20.89 4.49
C ILE A 58 2.81 21.33 3.40
N LYS A 59 2.39 21.25 2.14
CA LYS A 59 3.18 21.47 0.92
C LYS A 59 4.48 20.67 0.93
N PRO A 60 4.43 19.32 1.06
CA PRO A 60 5.64 18.50 1.02
C PRO A 60 6.23 18.49 -0.40
N ASP A 61 7.55 18.35 -0.51
CA ASP A 61 8.24 18.22 -1.80
C ASP A 61 7.89 16.91 -2.53
N VAL A 62 7.56 15.86 -1.77
CA VAL A 62 7.16 14.55 -2.27
C VAL A 62 6.26 13.84 -1.25
N VAL A 63 5.28 13.07 -1.75
CA VAL A 63 4.46 12.17 -0.94
C VAL A 63 4.85 10.72 -1.25
N ILE A 64 5.25 9.97 -0.23
CA ILE A 64 5.51 8.53 -0.35
C ILE A 64 4.26 7.78 0.12
N VAL A 65 3.64 7.01 -0.77
CA VAL A 65 2.43 6.22 -0.48
C VAL A 65 2.80 4.76 -0.39
N ILE A 66 2.34 4.08 0.65
CA ILE A 66 2.69 2.69 0.91
C ILE A 66 1.41 1.87 1.03
N ASP A 67 1.26 0.85 0.17
CA ASP A 67 0.03 0.06 0.11
C ASP A 67 0.29 -1.45 -0.02
N ALA A 68 -0.67 -2.21 0.51
CA ALA A 68 -0.77 -3.64 0.30
C ALA A 68 -1.58 -3.91 -0.97
N LEU A 69 -0.94 -4.49 -1.98
CA LEU A 69 -1.53 -4.77 -3.28
C LEU A 69 -2.05 -6.21 -3.39
N ALA A 70 -2.94 -6.44 -4.36
CA ALA A 70 -3.23 -7.80 -4.79
C ALA A 70 -2.27 -8.24 -5.91
N ALA A 71 -1.78 -9.46 -5.80
CA ALA A 71 -0.97 -10.09 -6.84
C ALA A 71 -1.85 -10.58 -7.99
N ARG A 72 -1.31 -10.57 -9.20
CA ARG A 72 -1.87 -11.29 -10.36
C ARG A 72 -1.24 -12.67 -10.57
N SER A 73 -0.16 -12.96 -9.84
CA SER A 73 0.52 -14.25 -9.86
C SER A 73 0.96 -14.64 -8.45
N TYR A 74 0.79 -15.92 -8.10
CA TYR A 74 1.16 -16.43 -6.78
C TYR A 74 2.67 -16.30 -6.53
N SER A 75 3.47 -16.31 -7.59
CA SER A 75 4.93 -16.22 -7.52
C SER A 75 5.43 -14.89 -6.94
N ARG A 76 4.62 -13.83 -7.01
CA ARG A 76 4.95 -12.47 -6.54
C ARG A 76 4.48 -12.18 -5.11
N LEU A 77 3.62 -13.03 -4.55
CA LEU A 77 3.01 -12.86 -3.24
C LEU A 77 4.09 -12.82 -2.14
N ASN A 78 4.16 -11.72 -1.39
CA ASN A 78 5.16 -11.41 -0.36
C ASN A 78 6.64 -11.45 -0.82
N LYS A 79 6.91 -11.43 -2.13
CA LYS A 79 8.26 -11.55 -2.71
C LYS A 79 8.67 -10.38 -3.59
N THR A 80 7.80 -9.40 -3.77
CA THR A 80 8.05 -8.24 -4.63
C THR A 80 7.69 -6.97 -3.89
N ILE A 81 8.55 -5.96 -4.02
CA ILE A 81 8.25 -4.58 -3.68
C ILE A 81 8.20 -3.84 -5.02
N GLN A 82 7.07 -3.20 -5.30
CA GLN A 82 6.86 -2.38 -6.49
C GLN A 82 7.10 -0.92 -6.12
N ILE A 83 7.80 -0.19 -6.97
CA ILE A 83 8.05 1.24 -6.81
C ILE A 83 7.62 1.91 -8.12
N SER A 84 6.83 2.98 -8.02
CA SER A 84 6.33 3.73 -9.18
C SER A 84 6.11 5.20 -8.84
N ASP A 85 6.29 6.08 -9.81
CA ASP A 85 5.94 7.51 -9.74
C ASP A 85 4.53 7.80 -10.31
N THR A 86 3.87 6.79 -10.89
CA THR A 86 2.53 6.92 -11.47
C THR A 86 1.42 7.07 -10.42
N GLY A 87 1.74 6.84 -9.14
CA GLY A 87 0.77 6.76 -8.06
C GLY A 87 0.22 5.35 -7.82
N ILE A 88 -0.83 5.24 -7.00
CA ILE A 88 -1.43 3.98 -6.57
C ILE A 88 -2.94 4.09 -6.46
N ALA A 89 -3.66 3.04 -6.83
CA ALA A 89 -5.11 2.91 -6.67
C ALA A 89 -5.40 1.95 -5.50
N PRO A 90 -5.70 2.47 -4.29
CA PRO A 90 -5.83 1.64 -3.11
C PRO A 90 -6.93 0.59 -3.26
N GLY A 91 -6.62 -0.68 -3.01
CA GLY A 91 -7.61 -1.75 -3.07
C GLY A 91 -8.09 -2.12 -4.49
N SER A 92 -7.48 -1.60 -5.55
CA SER A 92 -7.82 -1.94 -6.95
C SER A 92 -7.71 -3.44 -7.26
N GLY A 93 -6.81 -4.15 -6.57
CA GLY A 93 -6.61 -5.58 -6.72
C GLY A 93 -7.62 -6.48 -5.98
N VAL A 94 -8.45 -5.89 -5.11
CA VAL A 94 -9.48 -6.57 -4.30
C VAL A 94 -10.90 -6.22 -4.78
N GLY A 95 -11.02 -5.53 -5.93
CA GLY A 95 -12.29 -5.06 -6.50
C GLY A 95 -12.80 -3.73 -5.95
N ASN A 96 -12.00 -3.01 -5.14
CA ASN A 96 -12.38 -1.69 -4.64
C ASN A 96 -11.97 -0.59 -5.62
N HIS A 97 -12.94 0.18 -6.10
CA HIS A 97 -12.71 1.42 -6.83
C HIS A 97 -12.53 2.57 -5.84
N ARG A 98 -11.35 2.69 -5.22
CA ARG A 98 -10.98 3.90 -4.47
C ARG A 98 -10.32 4.90 -5.40
N ASN A 99 -10.44 6.18 -5.06
CA ASN A 99 -9.78 7.26 -5.77
C ASN A 99 -8.27 7.04 -5.79
N GLU A 100 -7.66 7.23 -6.95
CA GLU A 100 -6.22 7.06 -7.14
C GLU A 100 -5.44 8.15 -6.40
N ILE A 101 -4.33 7.76 -5.79
CA ILE A 101 -3.38 8.67 -5.15
C ILE A 101 -2.23 8.86 -6.12
N THR A 102 -2.23 9.98 -6.82
CA THR A 102 -1.30 10.31 -7.91
C THR A 102 -0.83 11.76 -7.76
N GLN A 103 0.19 12.16 -8.51
CA GLN A 103 0.58 13.57 -8.56
C GLN A 103 -0.57 14.47 -9.04
N HIS A 104 -1.44 13.99 -9.94
CA HIS A 104 -2.58 14.76 -10.43
C HIS A 104 -3.63 14.98 -9.33
N THR A 105 -3.89 13.98 -8.50
CA THR A 105 -4.91 14.07 -7.43
C THR A 105 -4.38 14.77 -6.18
N ILE A 106 -3.10 14.62 -5.85
CA ILE A 106 -2.52 15.19 -4.63
C ILE A 106 -1.83 16.56 -4.86
N GLY A 107 -1.49 16.89 -6.11
CA GLY A 107 -0.89 18.19 -6.49
C GLY A 107 0.61 18.31 -6.25
N VAL A 108 1.25 17.27 -5.69
CA VAL A 108 2.71 17.18 -5.48
C VAL A 108 3.22 15.83 -5.99
N PRO A 109 4.53 15.67 -6.28
CA PRO A 109 5.09 14.40 -6.71
C PRO A 109 4.73 13.24 -5.78
N VAL A 110 4.32 12.11 -6.35
CA VAL A 110 3.92 10.91 -5.60
C VAL A 110 4.85 9.76 -5.94
N LEU A 111 5.46 9.15 -4.91
CA LEU A 111 6.19 7.90 -5.02
C LEU A 111 5.38 6.79 -4.34
N ALA A 112 4.87 5.84 -5.12
CA ALA A 112 4.12 4.69 -4.63
C ALA A 112 5.04 3.49 -4.37
N ILE A 113 4.89 2.87 -3.20
CA ILE A 113 5.51 1.62 -2.81
C ILE A 113 4.40 0.60 -2.54
N GLY A 114 4.37 -0.46 -3.34
CA GLY A 114 3.33 -1.48 -3.26
C GLY A 114 3.90 -2.88 -3.02
N VAL A 115 3.27 -3.66 -2.15
CA VAL A 115 3.67 -5.07 -1.91
C VAL A 115 2.49 -5.98 -2.19
N PRO A 116 2.60 -6.99 -3.05
CA PRO A 116 1.51 -7.95 -3.24
C PRO A 116 1.37 -8.86 -2.02
N THR A 117 0.30 -8.70 -1.23
CA THR A 117 0.08 -9.43 0.04
C THR A 117 -1.10 -10.39 0.00
N VAL A 118 -2.01 -10.18 -0.95
CA VAL A 118 -3.18 -11.03 -1.20
C VAL A 118 -3.23 -11.43 -2.67
N ILE A 119 -3.97 -12.48 -3.00
CA ILE A 119 -4.29 -12.83 -4.39
C ILE A 119 -5.75 -13.31 -4.45
N SER A 120 -6.50 -12.88 -5.46
CA SER A 120 -7.89 -13.32 -5.63
C SER A 120 -7.94 -14.73 -6.24
N VAL A 121 -9.00 -15.47 -5.95
CA VAL A 121 -9.21 -16.80 -6.52
C VAL A 121 -9.17 -16.79 -8.06
N PRO A 122 -9.85 -15.86 -8.78
CA PRO A 122 -9.75 -15.79 -10.24
C PRO A 122 -8.32 -15.58 -10.73
N ALA A 123 -7.52 -14.76 -10.05
CA ALA A 123 -6.13 -14.55 -10.40
C ALA A 123 -5.29 -15.82 -10.21
N ILE A 124 -5.56 -16.65 -9.19
CA ILE A 124 -4.90 -17.95 -9.02
C ILE A 124 -5.26 -18.90 -10.16
N ILE A 125 -6.55 -19.03 -10.48
CA ILE A 125 -7.02 -19.93 -11.55
C ILE A 125 -6.37 -19.52 -12.88
N HIS A 126 -6.37 -18.23 -13.17
CA HIS A 126 -5.74 -17.68 -14.36
C HIS A 126 -4.23 -17.94 -14.40
N ASP A 127 -3.52 -17.72 -13.29
CA ASP A 127 -2.06 -17.90 -13.21
C ASP A 127 -1.63 -19.37 -13.34
N VAL A 128 -2.46 -20.32 -12.87
CA VAL A 128 -2.14 -21.76 -12.91
C VAL A 128 -2.61 -22.42 -14.21
N PHE A 129 -3.81 -22.08 -14.70
CA PHE A 129 -4.47 -22.81 -15.80
C PHE A 129 -4.58 -22.01 -17.11
N GLY A 130 -4.32 -20.69 -17.08
CA GLY A 130 -4.43 -19.80 -18.25
C GLY A 130 -5.85 -19.31 -18.55
N GLU A 131 -5.98 -18.37 -19.49
CA GLU A 131 -7.23 -17.65 -19.81
C GLU A 131 -8.41 -18.55 -20.18
N LYS A 132 -8.17 -19.66 -20.90
CA LYS A 132 -9.22 -20.57 -21.41
C LYS A 132 -9.94 -21.40 -20.34
N SER A 133 -9.51 -21.31 -19.08
CA SER A 133 -10.04 -22.11 -17.99
C SER A 133 -11.11 -21.42 -17.16
N LEU A 134 -11.24 -20.09 -17.23
CA LEU A 134 -12.25 -19.36 -16.44
C LEU A 134 -13.68 -19.62 -16.93
N GLU A 135 -13.90 -19.73 -18.26
CA GLU A 135 -15.22 -20.01 -18.84
C GLU A 135 -15.77 -21.39 -18.47
N ASN A 136 -14.90 -22.40 -18.35
CA ASN A 136 -15.30 -23.76 -17.96
C ASN A 136 -15.53 -23.91 -16.45
N VAL A 137 -14.99 -22.97 -15.66
CA VAL A 137 -15.00 -23.01 -14.21
C VAL A 137 -16.15 -22.18 -13.63
N SER A 138 -16.60 -21.13 -14.34
CA SER A 138 -17.72 -20.28 -13.91
C SER A 138 -19.07 -21.01 -13.79
N GLU A 139 -19.27 -22.14 -14.46
CA GLU A 139 -20.52 -22.91 -14.35
C GLU A 139 -20.65 -23.68 -13.02
N ASN A 140 -19.55 -23.93 -12.30
CA ASN A 140 -19.52 -24.76 -11.09
C ASN A 140 -19.05 -24.02 -9.83
N ILE A 141 -18.83 -22.70 -9.93
CA ILE A 141 -18.29 -21.89 -8.84
C ILE A 141 -19.28 -20.79 -8.49
N ASP A 142 -19.59 -20.66 -7.20
CA ASP A 142 -20.44 -19.59 -6.70
C ASP A 142 -19.73 -18.23 -6.61
N GLU A 143 -20.51 -17.16 -6.60
CA GLU A 143 -20.00 -15.79 -6.45
C GLU A 143 -19.22 -15.61 -5.14
N GLU A 144 -19.56 -16.36 -4.09
CA GLU A 144 -18.89 -16.31 -2.80
C GLU A 144 -17.43 -16.75 -2.95
N PHE A 145 -17.14 -17.87 -3.62
CA PHE A 145 -15.79 -18.34 -3.85
C PHE A 145 -14.98 -17.40 -4.76
N ILE A 146 -15.61 -16.80 -5.78
CA ILE A 146 -14.96 -15.82 -6.67
C ILE A 146 -14.53 -14.57 -5.89
N SER A 147 -15.31 -14.16 -4.88
CA SER A 147 -15.01 -13.00 -4.04
C SER A 147 -13.88 -13.23 -3.02
N MET A 148 -13.42 -14.47 -2.85
CA MET A 148 -12.41 -14.82 -1.86
C MET A 148 -11.01 -14.33 -2.23
N HIS A 149 -10.27 -13.96 -1.18
CA HIS A 149 -8.87 -13.57 -1.25
C HIS A 149 -8.03 -14.52 -0.41
N VAL A 150 -6.90 -14.94 -0.97
CA VAL A 150 -5.99 -15.89 -0.34
C VAL A 150 -4.74 -15.15 0.12
N THR A 151 -4.27 -15.48 1.32
CA THR A 151 -3.02 -14.98 1.89
C THR A 151 -2.17 -16.12 2.41
N PRO A 152 -0.82 -16.01 2.39
CA PRO A 152 0.03 -17.04 2.97
C PRO A 152 -0.21 -17.17 4.47
N LYS A 153 -0.10 -18.39 5.02
CA LYS A 153 -0.31 -18.64 6.46
C LYS A 153 0.61 -17.83 7.37
N ASN A 154 1.80 -17.46 6.88
CA ASN A 154 2.79 -16.67 7.60
C ASN A 154 2.71 -15.16 7.25
N ILE A 155 1.52 -14.66 6.92
CA ILE A 155 1.32 -13.26 6.52
C ILE A 155 1.74 -12.28 7.62
N ASP A 156 1.47 -12.56 8.90
CA ASP A 156 1.86 -11.68 10.00
C ASP A 156 3.38 -11.47 10.08
N GLU A 157 4.15 -12.57 9.96
CA GLU A 157 5.61 -12.54 9.96
C GLU A 157 6.16 -11.86 8.70
N SER A 158 5.57 -12.17 7.54
CA SER A 158 5.93 -11.55 6.27
C SER A 158 5.71 -10.04 6.32
N MET A 159 4.56 -9.59 6.83
CA MET A 159 4.24 -8.17 6.99
C MET A 159 5.22 -7.48 7.93
N LYS A 160 5.59 -8.11 9.05
CA LYS A 160 6.60 -7.55 9.96
C LYS A 160 7.96 -7.36 9.28
N ARG A 161 8.42 -8.35 8.52
CA ARG A 161 9.73 -8.30 7.84
C ARG A 161 9.73 -7.30 6.70
N ILE A 162 8.69 -7.31 5.87
CA ILE A 162 8.59 -6.42 4.71
C ILE A 162 8.41 -4.98 5.18
N SER A 163 7.57 -4.73 6.18
CA SER A 163 7.40 -3.37 6.72
C SER A 163 8.70 -2.82 7.28
N TYR A 164 9.47 -3.66 7.99
CA TYR A 164 10.78 -3.27 8.51
C TYR A 164 11.78 -2.98 7.39
N THR A 165 11.79 -3.81 6.34
CA THR A 165 12.68 -3.61 5.19
C THR A 165 12.39 -2.29 4.47
N ILE A 166 11.11 -1.97 4.26
CA ILE A 166 10.70 -0.72 3.62
C ILE A 166 11.04 0.48 4.52
N SER A 167 10.72 0.42 5.81
CA SER A 167 11.02 1.52 6.74
C SER A 167 12.52 1.79 6.84
N GLU A 168 13.36 0.74 6.92
CA GLU A 168 14.80 0.91 6.98
C GLU A 168 15.37 1.49 5.67
N GLY A 169 14.82 1.10 4.52
CA GLY A 169 15.18 1.72 3.24
C GLY A 169 14.87 3.22 3.21
N ILE A 170 13.70 3.62 3.72
CA ILE A 170 13.31 5.04 3.82
C ILE A 170 14.19 5.77 4.85
N ASN A 171 14.37 5.21 6.05
CA ASN A 171 15.19 5.80 7.10
C ASN A 171 16.64 6.00 6.61
N HIS A 172 17.20 5.02 5.91
CA HIS A 172 18.55 5.14 5.35
C HIS A 172 18.64 6.25 4.30
N LEU A 173 17.64 6.42 3.45
CA LEU A 173 17.62 7.51 2.47
C LEU A 173 17.57 8.91 3.13
N LEU A 174 16.86 9.02 4.25
CA LEU A 174 16.54 10.33 4.86
C LEU A 174 17.48 10.73 6.01
N HIS A 175 18.24 9.79 6.56
CA HIS A 175 19.00 10.01 7.79
C HIS A 175 20.49 9.62 7.71
N ASN A 176 20.93 8.97 6.62
CA ASN A 176 22.34 8.60 6.38
C ASN A 176 22.84 9.20 5.07
#